data_AF-A0A845DBU0-F1
#
_entry.id   AF-A0A845DBU0-F1
#
_cell.length_a   1.000
_cell.length_b   1.000
_cell.length_c   1.000
_cell.angle_alpha   90.00
_cell.angle_beta   90.00
_cell.angle_gamma   90.00
#
_symmetry.space_group_name_H-M   'P 1'
#
loop_
_entity.id
_entity.type
_entity.pdbx_description
1 polymer ?
#
loop_
_entity_poly.entity_id
_entity_poly.type
_entity_poly.pdbx_seq_one_letter_code
_entity_poly.pdbx_strand_id
1 'polypeptide(L)'
;MHFTGTCLCSVSFPSCQSSQRKECRMDAIASRILKARQYAAERDERLWVNNLQVKIQGEHSDHRVSYDQGSWDCDCEEFQRRSICAHVMAMEEILGEAVEPAMLPIPG
;
A
#
# COMPACT_ATOMS: atom_id res chain seq x y z
N MET A 1 70.80 11.13 -12.84
CA MET A 1 71.12 9.80 -13.40
C MET A 1 69.82 9.15 -13.82
N HIS A 2 69.65 9.01 -15.13
CA HIS A 2 68.47 8.42 -15.76
C HIS A 2 68.46 6.92 -15.50
N PHE A 3 67.36 6.39 -14.98
CA PHE A 3 67.07 4.96 -15.05
C PHE A 3 66.03 4.73 -16.15
N THR A 4 66.56 4.27 -17.27
CA THR A 4 65.83 3.59 -18.34
C THR A 4 65.18 2.34 -17.78
N GLY A 5 63.86 2.25 -17.88
CA GLY A 5 63.08 1.08 -17.48
C GLY A 5 61.89 0.92 -18.41
N THR A 6 62.14 0.37 -19.60
CA THR A 6 61.13 -0.10 -20.55
C THR A 6 60.21 -1.12 -19.88
N CYS A 7 58.97 -0.73 -19.58
CA CYS A 7 57.93 -1.67 -19.18
C CYS A 7 57.21 -2.17 -20.44
N LEU A 8 57.67 -3.31 -20.94
CA LEU A 8 56.95 -4.13 -21.92
C LEU A 8 55.77 -4.77 -21.19
N CYS A 9 54.62 -4.09 -21.18
CA CYS A 9 53.34 -4.71 -20.86
C CYS A 9 52.55 -4.88 -22.16
N SER A 10 52.94 -5.91 -22.91
CA SER A 10 52.11 -6.57 -23.91
C SER A 10 50.99 -7.31 -23.18
N VAL A 11 49.88 -6.62 -22.93
CA VAL A 11 48.57 -7.24 -22.72
C VAL A 11 47.56 -6.51 -23.58
N SER A 12 47.16 -7.20 -24.65
CA SER A 12 45.98 -6.88 -25.44
C SER A 12 44.76 -6.94 -24.54
N PHE A 13 44.21 -5.78 -24.18
CA PHE A 13 42.81 -5.66 -23.77
C PHE A 13 42.16 -4.58 -24.64
N PRO A 14 41.31 -4.97 -25.61
CA PRO A 14 40.60 -4.01 -26.42
C PRO A 14 39.48 -3.39 -25.58
N SER A 15 39.58 -2.07 -25.45
CA SER A 15 38.48 -1.14 -25.24
C SER A 15 37.75 -1.27 -23.90
N CYS A 16 38.17 -0.42 -22.96
CA CYS A 16 37.28 0.23 -22.01
C CYS A 16 36.20 0.97 -22.82
N GLN A 17 35.15 0.27 -23.24
CA GLN A 17 33.99 0.87 -23.87
C GLN A 17 33.04 1.37 -22.78
N SER A 18 32.83 2.67 -22.86
CA SER A 18 31.84 3.52 -22.23
C SER A 18 30.37 3.08 -22.43
N SER A 19 30.04 1.84 -22.12
CA SER A 19 28.71 1.24 -22.30
C SER A 19 28.53 0.18 -21.21
N GLN A 20 28.14 0.52 -19.98
CA GLN A 20 26.77 0.84 -19.62
C GLN A 20 26.77 1.50 -18.24
N ARG A 21 26.52 2.82 -18.20
CA ARG A 21 26.11 3.49 -16.97
C ARG A 21 24.60 3.27 -16.75
N LYS A 22 24.15 2.01 -16.72
CA LYS A 22 22.72 1.67 -16.51
C LYS A 22 22.41 1.07 -15.13
N GLU A 23 23.40 0.87 -14.25
CA GLU A 23 23.20 0.09 -13.00
C GLU A 23 23.24 0.90 -11.68
N CYS A 24 23.22 2.24 -11.72
CA CYS A 24 23.21 3.06 -10.49
C CYS A 24 22.17 4.21 -10.54
N ARG A 25 21.01 3.95 -11.12
CA ARG A 25 19.85 4.83 -10.93
C ARG A 25 18.72 3.92 -10.55
N MET A 26 18.34 3.93 -9.29
CA MET A 26 17.12 3.28 -8.83
C MET A 26 16.02 3.69 -9.81
N ASP A 27 15.47 2.71 -10.53
CA ASP A 27 14.47 3.00 -11.55
C ASP A 27 13.31 3.73 -10.89
N ALA A 28 12.84 4.81 -11.51
CA ALA A 28 11.81 5.67 -10.91
C ALA A 28 10.54 4.87 -10.53
N ILE A 29 10.27 3.78 -11.24
CA ILE A 29 9.17 2.84 -10.94
C ILE A 29 9.44 2.05 -9.65
N ALA A 30 10.65 1.53 -9.47
CA ALA A 30 11.04 0.81 -8.25
C ALA A 30 10.90 1.71 -7.01
N SER A 31 11.34 2.97 -7.12
CA SER A 31 11.17 3.95 -6.04
C SER A 31 9.68 4.21 -5.71
N ARG A 32 8.81 4.31 -6.72
CA ARG A 32 7.36 4.49 -6.52
C ARG A 32 6.70 3.28 -5.86
N ILE A 33 7.09 2.07 -6.24
CA ILE A 33 6.57 0.83 -5.62
C ILE A 33 6.99 0.75 -4.15
N LEU A 34 8.25 1.08 -3.83
CA LEU A 34 8.72 1.11 -2.44
C LEU A 34 7.94 2.11 -1.58
N LYS A 35 7.73 3.33 -2.09
CA LYS A 35 6.91 4.34 -1.39
C LYS A 35 5.46 3.91 -1.24
N ALA A 36 4.86 3.29 -2.26
CA ALA A 36 3.49 2.78 -2.16
C ALA A 36 3.35 1.72 -1.06
N ARG A 37 4.31 0.81 -0.95
CA ARG A 37 4.35 -0.19 0.14
C ARG A 37 4.55 0.46 1.50
N GLN A 38 5.42 1.46 1.59
CA GLN A 38 5.62 2.22 2.84
C GLN A 38 4.31 2.88 3.30
N TYR A 39 3.60 3.57 2.42
CA TYR A 39 2.32 4.20 2.77
C TYR A 39 1.23 3.19 3.13
N ALA A 40 1.23 2.01 2.50
CA ALA A 40 0.30 0.93 2.86
C ALA A 40 0.63 0.31 4.23
N ALA A 41 1.91 0.25 4.61
CA ALA A 41 2.34 -0.24 5.92
C ALA A 41 2.08 0.79 7.04
N GLU A 42 2.22 2.08 6.74
CA GLU A 42 1.95 3.21 7.64
C GLU A 42 0.49 3.68 7.54
N ARG A 43 -0.44 2.78 7.17
CA ARG A 43 -1.85 3.12 6.92
C ARG A 43 -2.54 3.73 8.13
N ASP A 44 -2.18 3.27 9.33
CA ASP A 44 -2.83 3.66 10.58
C ASP A 44 -2.51 5.13 10.94
N GLU A 45 -1.34 5.64 10.56
CA GLU A 45 -0.91 7.01 10.88
C GLU A 45 -1.13 8.02 9.74
N ARG A 46 -1.32 7.55 8.49
CA ARG A 46 -1.24 8.40 7.30
C ARG A 46 -2.45 8.37 6.39
N LEU A 47 -3.42 7.49 6.62
CA LEU A 47 -4.62 7.41 5.81
C LEU A 47 -5.83 7.83 6.64
N TRP A 48 -6.68 8.67 6.02
CA TRP A 48 -7.99 9.02 6.55
C TRP A 48 -9.00 8.77 5.45
N VAL A 49 -9.99 7.93 5.73
CA VAL A 49 -11.09 7.68 4.81
C VAL A 49 -12.17 8.71 5.11
N ASN A 50 -12.54 9.51 4.11
CA ASN A 50 -13.66 10.44 4.24
C ASN A 50 -14.97 9.78 3.81
N ASN A 51 -14.94 9.09 2.66
CA ASN A 51 -16.07 8.37 2.12
C ASN A 51 -15.58 7.09 1.42
N LEU A 52 -16.33 6.02 1.58
CA LEU A 52 -16.05 4.71 1.02
C LEU A 52 -17.37 4.06 0.61
N GLN A 53 -17.37 3.40 -0.55
CA GLN A 53 -18.42 2.47 -0.94
C GLN A 53 -17.80 1.17 -1.43
N VAL A 54 -18.17 0.07 -0.80
CA VAL A 54 -17.67 -1.27 -1.11
C VAL A 54 -18.85 -2.20 -1.34
N LYS A 55 -18.65 -3.13 -2.27
CA LYS A 55 -19.56 -4.24 -2.49
C LYS A 55 -18.90 -5.51 -1.97
N ILE A 56 -19.50 -6.14 -0.98
CA ILE A 56 -19.05 -7.40 -0.40
C ILE A 56 -19.92 -8.52 -0.98
N GLN A 57 -19.29 -9.48 -1.63
CA GLN A 57 -19.98 -10.68 -2.09
C GLN A 57 -20.14 -11.65 -0.91
N GLY A 58 -21.35 -11.74 -0.37
CA GLY A 58 -21.70 -12.72 0.64
C GLY A 58 -22.00 -14.09 0.02
N GLU A 59 -22.30 -15.05 0.88
CA GLU A 59 -22.58 -16.43 0.45
C GLU A 59 -23.95 -16.58 -0.25
N HIS A 60 -24.88 -15.68 0.05
CA HIS A 60 -26.25 -15.71 -0.49
C HIS A 60 -26.60 -14.50 -1.36
N SER A 61 -25.92 -13.36 -1.14
CA SER A 61 -26.19 -12.11 -1.84
C SER A 61 -25.00 -11.17 -1.74
N ASP A 62 -24.92 -10.25 -2.69
CA ASP A 62 -24.01 -9.13 -2.60
C ASP A 62 -24.58 -8.05 -1.69
N HIS A 63 -23.73 -7.50 -0.82
CA HIS A 63 -24.06 -6.45 0.13
C HIS A 63 -23.26 -5.18 -0.17
N ARG A 64 -23.92 -4.04 -0.08
CA ARG A 64 -23.27 -2.73 -0.18
C ARG A 64 -22.98 -2.22 1.22
N VAL A 65 -21.73 -1.83 1.44
CA VAL A 65 -21.28 -1.12 2.62
C VAL A 65 -20.86 0.28 2.20
N SER A 66 -21.33 1.28 2.91
CA SER A 66 -20.87 2.65 2.77
C SER A 66 -20.39 3.20 4.10
N TYR A 67 -19.43 4.11 4.01
CA TYR A 67 -18.94 4.91 5.11
C TYR A 67 -18.89 6.37 4.67
N ASP A 68 -19.39 7.26 5.51
CA ASP A 68 -19.33 8.70 5.30
C ASP A 68 -19.03 9.39 6.63
N GLN A 69 -17.79 9.88 6.78
CA GLN A 69 -17.33 10.69 7.93
C GLN A 69 -17.83 10.18 9.30
N GLY A 70 -17.55 8.91 9.60
CA GLY A 70 -17.91 8.26 10.88
C GLY A 70 -19.27 7.55 10.87
N SER A 71 -20.06 7.72 9.81
CA SER A 71 -21.35 7.03 9.66
C SER A 71 -21.18 5.79 8.78
N TRP A 72 -21.41 4.62 9.37
CA TRP A 72 -21.49 3.35 8.65
C TRP A 72 -22.92 3.07 8.19
N ASP A 73 -23.05 2.49 7.00
CA ASP A 73 -24.32 1.98 6.49
C ASP A 73 -24.11 0.68 5.72
N CYS A 74 -25.00 -0.28 5.90
CA CYS A 74 -24.99 -1.54 5.16
C CYS A 74 -26.41 -1.99 4.83
N ASP A 75 -26.61 -2.47 3.60
CA ASP A 75 -27.91 -2.95 3.12
C ASP A 75 -28.33 -4.33 3.66
N CYS A 76 -27.51 -4.97 4.51
CA CYS A 76 -27.83 -6.27 5.06
C CYS A 76 -28.87 -6.18 6.20
N GLU A 77 -29.65 -7.24 6.37
CA GLU A 77 -30.71 -7.28 7.38
C GLU A 77 -30.18 -7.17 8.82
N GLU A 78 -28.96 -7.67 9.08
CA GLU A 78 -28.35 -7.60 10.41
C GLU A 78 -28.08 -6.14 10.82
N PHE A 79 -27.58 -5.34 9.88
CA PHE A 79 -27.34 -3.92 10.11
C PHE A 79 -28.63 -3.17 10.38
N GLN A 80 -29.70 -3.45 9.64
CA GLN A 80 -31.02 -2.84 9.89
C GLN A 80 -31.58 -3.17 11.28
N ARG A 81 -31.23 -4.33 11.85
CA ARG A 81 -31.70 -4.77 13.18
C ARG A 81 -30.83 -4.26 14.33
N ARG A 82 -29.51 -4.19 14.14
CA ARG A 82 -28.52 -3.96 15.22
C ARG A 82 -27.66 -2.71 15.04
N SER A 83 -27.81 -2.00 13.92
CA SER A 83 -26.91 -0.92 13.47
C SER A 83 -25.42 -1.32 13.40
N ILE A 84 -25.14 -2.63 13.37
CA ILE A 84 -23.82 -3.22 13.15
C ILE A 84 -24.01 -4.56 12.42
N CYS A 85 -23.02 -4.98 11.66
CA CYS A 85 -23.02 -6.28 11.00
C CYS A 85 -21.59 -6.78 10.74
N ALA A 86 -21.46 -8.06 10.41
CA ALA A 86 -20.17 -8.66 10.05
C ALA A 86 -19.43 -7.91 8.92
N HIS A 87 -20.16 -7.33 7.97
CA HIS A 87 -19.59 -6.56 6.86
C HIS A 87 -18.92 -5.27 7.33
N VAL A 88 -19.58 -4.53 8.23
CA VAL A 88 -19.03 -3.30 8.82
C VAL A 88 -17.82 -3.65 9.69
N MET A 89 -17.94 -4.68 10.55
CA MET A 89 -16.82 -5.15 11.38
C MET A 89 -15.61 -5.58 10.54
N ALA A 90 -15.83 -6.27 9.41
CA ALA A 90 -14.76 -6.63 8.50
C ALA A 90 -14.10 -5.39 7.86
N MET A 91 -14.88 -4.38 7.50
CA MET A 91 -14.34 -3.13 6.93
C MET A 91 -13.55 -2.33 7.97
N GLU A 92 -13.98 -2.30 9.23
CA GLU A 92 -13.22 -1.72 10.33
C GLU A 92 -11.87 -2.43 10.52
N GLU A 93 -11.84 -3.76 10.50
CA GLU A 93 -10.60 -4.52 10.63
C GLU A 93 -9.64 -4.27 9.46
N ILE A 94 -10.15 -4.11 8.24
CA ILE A 94 -9.34 -3.83 7.05
C ILE A 94 -8.76 -2.40 7.07
N LEU A 95 -9.59 -1.42 7.45
CA LEU A 95 -9.23 0.01 7.41
C LEU A 95 -8.50 0.48 8.66
N GLY A 96 -8.61 -0.24 9.78
CA GLY A 96 -7.90 0.07 11.02
C GLY A 96 -8.21 1.47 11.52
N GLU A 97 -7.18 2.22 11.90
CA GLU A 97 -7.31 3.58 12.44
C GLU A 97 -7.69 4.64 11.39
N ALA A 98 -7.83 4.27 10.12
CA ALA A 98 -8.21 5.19 9.05
C ALA A 98 -9.72 5.55 9.03
N VAL A 99 -10.54 4.88 9.85
CA VAL A 99 -11.99 5.06 9.97
C VAL A 99 -12.41 5.14 11.43
N GLU A 100 -13.51 5.83 11.72
CA GLU A 100 -14.12 5.78 13.05
C GLU A 100 -14.86 4.45 13.24
N PRO A 101 -14.74 3.80 14.41
CA PRO A 101 -15.42 2.55 14.69
C PRO A 101 -16.93 2.75 14.78
N ALA A 102 -17.71 1.81 14.24
CA ALA A 102 -19.15 1.76 14.40
C ALA A 102 -19.49 1.57 15.87
N MET A 103 -20.20 2.53 16.43
CA MET A 103 -20.58 2.51 17.83
C MET A 103 -21.69 1.48 18.06
N LEU A 104 -21.38 0.46 18.87
CA LEU A 104 -22.40 -0.38 19.48
C LEU A 104 -23.06 0.39 20.65
N PRO A 105 -24.38 0.64 20.64
CA PRO A 105 -25.05 1.14 21.83
C PRO A 105 -25.02 0.05 22.91
N ILE A 106 -24.23 0.24 23.96
CA ILE A 106 -24.28 -0.61 25.14
C ILE A 106 -25.51 -0.19 25.94
N PRO A 107 -26.54 -1.06 26.12
CA PRO A 107 -27.60 -0.76 27.06
C PRO A 107 -27.00 -0.82 28.48
N GLY A 108 -27.07 0.32 29.19
CA GLY A 108 -26.78 0.42 30.62
C GLY A 108 -27.89 -0.15 31.49
#